data_AF-A0A3L8BP60-F1
#
_entry.id   AF-A0A3L8BP60-F1
#
_cell.length_a   1.000
_cell.length_b   1.000
_cell.length_c   1.000
_cell.angle_alpha   90.00
_cell.angle_beta   90.00
_cell.angle_gamma   90.00
#
_symmetry.space_group_name_H-M   'P 1'
#
loop_
_entity.id
_entity.type
_entity.pdbx_description
1 polymer ?
#
loop_
_entity_poly.entity_id
_entity_poly.type
_entity_poly.pdbx_seq_one_letter_code
_entity_poly.pdbx_strand_id
1 'polypeptide(L)'
;MIQDKVKVQLDQLKKQSEKLQAELSKGLEVAKLEGQRILHEMGVDTSAEKIDLQELVEELRQANPTVRDFLRNLNVATYDNRFRLNWNATMISAYAKQQAEKTYAKDVKPKLAEVRDTVTAQLREVQAKTQELRSKLTA
;
A
#
# COMPACT_ATOMS: atom_id res chain seq x y z
N MET A 1 19.34 -27.41 10.34
CA MET A 1 18.80 -26.23 11.06
C MET A 1 18.87 -24.92 10.29
N ILE A 2 20.03 -24.44 9.78
CA ILE A 2 20.07 -23.19 8.97
C ILE A 2 19.49 -23.42 7.56
N GLN A 3 19.83 -24.53 6.90
CA GLN A 3 19.26 -24.91 5.59
C GLN A 3 17.74 -25.10 5.64
N ASP A 4 17.21 -25.67 6.72
CA ASP A 4 15.76 -25.87 6.88
C ASP A 4 15.02 -24.53 7.05
N LYS A 5 15.60 -23.58 7.81
CA LYS A 5 15.04 -22.23 7.96
C LYS A 5 15.05 -21.45 6.63
N VAL A 6 16.10 -21.59 5.82
CA VAL A 6 16.20 -20.95 4.50
C VAL A 6 15.19 -21.55 3.52
N LYS A 7 14.99 -22.88 3.52
CA LYS A 7 13.93 -23.53 2.73
C LYS A 7 12.54 -23.06 3.14
N VAL A 8 12.25 -22.98 4.43
CA VAL A 8 10.96 -22.50 4.94
C VAL A 8 10.71 -21.03 4.56
N GLN A 9 11.73 -20.18 4.60
CA GLN A 9 11.62 -18.78 4.17
C GLN A 9 11.42 -18.65 2.65
N LEU A 10 12.10 -19.46 1.85
CA LEU A 10 11.91 -19.53 0.40
C LEU A 10 10.50 -19.99 0.02
N ASP A 11 9.99 -21.03 0.70
CA ASP A 11 8.62 -21.52 0.48
C ASP A 11 7.57 -20.48 0.89
N GLN A 12 7.83 -19.71 1.95
CA GLN A 12 6.97 -18.58 2.35
C GLN A 12 7.00 -17.44 1.34
N LEU A 13 8.18 -17.08 0.82
CA LEU A 13 8.32 -16.07 -0.24
C LEU A 13 7.61 -16.50 -1.52
N LYS A 14 7.74 -17.77 -1.91
CA LYS A 14 7.07 -18.31 -3.10
C LYS A 14 5.55 -18.24 -2.95
N LYS A 15 5.00 -18.66 -1.81
CA LYS A 15 3.56 -18.54 -1.52
C LYS A 15 3.08 -17.09 -1.50
N GLN A 16 3.87 -16.15 -0.98
CA GLN A 16 3.55 -14.72 -1.01
C GLN A 16 3.58 -14.16 -2.43
N SER A 17 4.55 -14.57 -3.24
CA SER A 17 4.65 -14.18 -4.66
C SER A 17 3.48 -14.71 -5.48
N GLU A 18 3.10 -15.97 -5.30
CA GLU A 18 1.93 -16.57 -5.97
C GLU A 18 0.64 -15.85 -5.59
N LYS A 19 0.47 -15.50 -4.30
CA LYS A 19 -0.67 -14.71 -3.84
C LYS A 19 -0.68 -13.30 -4.41
N LEU A 20 0.48 -12.64 -4.47
CA LEU A 20 0.61 -11.31 -5.08
C LEU A 20 0.25 -11.36 -6.57
N GLN A 21 0.74 -12.37 -7.30
CA GLN A 21 0.44 -12.56 -8.71
C GLN A 21 -1.05 -12.78 -8.94
N ALA A 22 -1.71 -13.59 -8.11
CA ALA A 22 -3.15 -13.82 -8.20
C ALA A 22 -3.97 -12.53 -7.96
N GLU A 23 -3.58 -11.72 -6.98
CA GLU A 23 -4.24 -10.42 -6.72
C GLU A 23 -3.97 -9.41 -7.85
N LEU A 24 -2.77 -9.39 -8.42
CA LEU A 24 -2.46 -8.57 -9.60
C LEU A 24 -3.29 -8.97 -10.82
N SER A 25 -3.41 -10.26 -11.10
CA SER A 25 -4.24 -10.75 -12.20
C SER A 25 -5.72 -10.38 -12.02
N LYS A 26 -6.26 -10.47 -10.80
CA LYS A 26 -7.62 -9.98 -10.50
C LYS A 26 -7.74 -8.47 -10.75
N GLY A 27 -6.74 -7.70 -10.34
CA GLY A 27 -6.70 -6.25 -10.59
C GLY A 27 -6.71 -5.92 -12.09
N LEU A 28 -5.98 -6.69 -12.89
CA LEU A 28 -5.95 -6.54 -14.35
C LEU A 28 -7.30 -6.88 -15.00
N GLU A 29 -7.97 -7.96 -14.57
CA GLU A 29 -9.30 -8.29 -15.08
C GLU A 29 -10.35 -7.21 -14.74
N VAL A 30 -10.31 -6.69 -13.52
CA VAL A 30 -11.18 -5.56 -13.13
C VAL A 30 -10.87 -4.33 -13.98
N ALA A 31 -9.60 -4.00 -14.19
CA ALA A 31 -9.19 -2.87 -15.02
C ALA A 31 -9.63 -3.05 -16.49
N LYS A 32 -9.59 -4.28 -17.01
CA LYS A 32 -10.06 -4.61 -18.36
C LYS A 32 -11.56 -4.40 -18.51
N LEU A 33 -12.36 -4.95 -17.59
CA LEU A 33 -13.82 -4.77 -17.58
C LEU A 33 -14.20 -3.30 -17.46
N GLU A 34 -13.52 -2.57 -16.57
CA GLU A 34 -13.75 -1.15 -16.35
C GLU A 34 -13.33 -0.31 -17.56
N GLY A 35 -12.23 -0.68 -18.22
CA GLY A 35 -11.80 -0.08 -19.48
C GLY A 35 -12.81 -0.30 -20.60
N GLN A 36 -13.37 -1.51 -20.71
CA GLN A 36 -14.47 -1.79 -21.66
C GLN A 36 -15.71 -0.96 -21.35
N ARG A 37 -16.11 -0.83 -20.07
CA ARG A 37 -17.22 0.04 -19.68
C ARG A 37 -16.98 1.49 -20.09
N ILE A 38 -15.78 2.03 -19.82
CA ILE A 38 -15.42 3.40 -20.21
C ILE A 38 -15.50 3.57 -21.72
N LEU A 39 -14.93 2.64 -22.49
CA LEU A 39 -14.98 2.68 -23.96
C LEU A 39 -16.42 2.65 -24.48
N HIS A 40 -17.26 1.79 -23.90
CA HIS A 40 -18.69 1.74 -24.23
C HIS A 40 -19.40 3.06 -23.95
N GLU A 41 -19.14 3.70 -22.81
CA GLU A 41 -19.70 5.02 -22.47
C GLU A 41 -19.14 6.16 -23.32
N MET A 42 -17.95 5.98 -23.91
CA MET A 42 -17.41 6.89 -24.93
C MET A 42 -18.01 6.66 -26.32
N GLY A 43 -18.91 5.69 -26.48
CA GLY A 43 -19.64 5.39 -27.71
C GLY A 43 -18.97 4.38 -28.64
N VAL A 44 -18.02 3.60 -28.13
CA VAL A 44 -17.32 2.53 -28.87
C VAL A 44 -18.05 1.20 -28.67
N ASP A 45 -18.12 0.37 -29.70
CA ASP A 45 -18.63 -0.99 -29.55
C ASP A 45 -17.55 -1.90 -28.95
N THR A 46 -17.80 -2.41 -27.75
CA THR A 46 -16.87 -3.30 -27.04
C THR A 46 -17.28 -4.77 -27.11
N SER A 47 -18.26 -5.12 -27.96
CA SER A 47 -18.72 -6.50 -28.14
C SER A 47 -17.75 -7.37 -28.95
N ALA A 48 -16.81 -6.77 -29.66
CA ALA A 48 -15.79 -7.48 -30.44
C ALA A 48 -14.70 -8.12 -29.56
N GLU A 49 -14.43 -9.40 -29.79
CA GLU A 49 -13.43 -10.18 -29.04
C GLU A 49 -11.98 -9.75 -29.35
N LYS A 50 -11.76 -9.12 -30.50
CA LYS A 50 -10.51 -8.47 -30.88
C LYS A 50 -10.82 -7.06 -31.35
N ILE A 51 -10.33 -6.09 -30.60
CA ILE A 51 -10.45 -4.67 -30.94
C ILE A 51 -9.18 -4.28 -31.71
N ASP A 52 -9.34 -3.90 -32.98
CA ASP A 52 -8.25 -3.24 -33.69
C ASP A 52 -8.09 -1.80 -33.18
N LEU A 53 -6.85 -1.36 -32.98
CA LEU A 53 -6.56 -0.03 -32.43
C LEU A 53 -6.98 1.08 -33.40
N GLN A 54 -6.90 0.81 -34.70
CA GLN A 54 -7.24 1.80 -35.72
C GLN A 54 -8.75 1.99 -35.79
N GLU A 55 -9.51 0.90 -35.81
CA GLU A 55 -10.97 0.87 -35.72
C GLU A 55 -11.48 1.55 -34.43
N LEU A 56 -10.88 1.24 -33.27
CA LEU A 56 -11.23 1.88 -32.01
C LEU A 56 -11.03 3.41 -32.04
N VAL A 57 -9.93 3.88 -32.62
CA VAL A 57 -9.67 5.33 -32.73
C VAL A 57 -10.66 6.00 -33.68
N GLU A 58 -11.07 5.31 -34.75
CA GLU A 58 -12.09 5.79 -35.67
C GLU A 58 -13.47 5.88 -35.02
N GLU A 59 -13.90 4.82 -34.33
CA GLU A 59 -15.15 4.82 -33.56
C GLU A 59 -15.16 5.91 -32.48
N LEU A 60 -14.05 6.07 -31.74
CA LEU A 60 -13.93 7.12 -30.73
C LEU A 60 -14.07 8.52 -31.34
N ARG A 61 -13.46 8.75 -32.51
CA ARG A 61 -13.55 10.03 -33.20
C ARG A 61 -14.94 10.27 -33.78
N GLN A 62 -15.61 9.24 -34.28
CA GLN A 62 -16.98 9.33 -34.77
C GLN A 62 -17.97 9.63 -33.65
N ALA A 63 -17.85 8.92 -32.52
CA ALA A 63 -18.69 9.14 -31.33
C ALA A 63 -18.39 10.47 -30.64
N ASN A 64 -17.16 11.01 -30.80
CA ASN A 64 -16.71 12.26 -30.18
C ASN A 64 -16.14 13.21 -31.24
N PRO A 65 -16.99 13.93 -32.00
CA PRO A 65 -16.56 14.74 -33.14
C PRO A 65 -15.64 15.91 -32.77
N THR A 66 -15.74 16.38 -31.52
CA THR A 66 -14.90 17.47 -31.00
C THR A 66 -14.11 17.03 -29.78
N VAL A 67 -12.96 17.67 -29.56
CA VAL A 67 -12.15 17.47 -28.34
C VAL A 67 -12.96 17.80 -27.08
N ARG A 68 -13.87 18.77 -27.15
CA ARG A 68 -14.74 19.13 -26.03
C ARG A 68 -15.71 18.01 -25.68
N ASP A 69 -16.32 17.37 -26.69
CA ASP A 69 -17.24 16.25 -26.47
C ASP A 69 -16.50 15.03 -25.93
N PHE A 70 -15.32 14.74 -26.48
CA PHE A 70 -14.43 13.69 -25.96
C PHE A 70 -14.11 13.91 -24.48
N LEU A 71 -13.65 15.10 -24.10
CA LEU A 71 -13.31 15.41 -22.71
C LEU A 71 -14.54 15.38 -21.80
N ARG A 72 -15.70 15.81 -22.27
CA ARG A 72 -16.95 15.73 -21.49
C ARG A 72 -17.32 14.27 -21.23
N ASN A 73 -17.36 13.45 -22.26
CA ASN A 73 -17.77 12.05 -22.18
C ASN A 73 -16.76 11.23 -21.37
N LEU A 74 -15.45 11.46 -21.55
CA LEU A 74 -14.41 10.86 -20.72
C LEU A 74 -14.55 11.24 -19.24
N ASN A 75 -14.87 12.51 -18.94
CA ASN A 75 -15.07 12.94 -17.56
C ASN A 75 -16.28 12.26 -16.91
N VAL A 76 -17.38 12.11 -17.65
CA VAL A 76 -18.55 11.37 -17.17
C VAL A 76 -18.19 9.90 -16.95
N ALA A 77 -17.57 9.26 -17.94
CA ALA A 77 -17.24 7.84 -17.88
C ALA A 77 -16.24 7.48 -16.77
N THR A 78 -15.38 8.43 -16.38
CA THR A 78 -14.37 8.23 -15.32
C THR A 78 -14.76 8.82 -13.97
N TYR A 79 -15.93 9.46 -13.84
CA TYR A 79 -16.32 10.18 -12.62
C TYR A 79 -16.35 9.26 -11.39
N ASP A 80 -17.10 8.15 -11.47
CA ASP A 80 -17.22 7.20 -10.37
C ASP A 80 -15.89 6.49 -10.07
N ASN A 81 -15.07 6.26 -11.09
CA ASN A 81 -13.75 5.66 -10.93
C ASN A 81 -12.79 6.55 -10.16
N ARG A 82 -12.76 7.85 -10.47
CA ARG A 82 -11.94 8.81 -9.71
C ARG A 82 -12.34 8.85 -8.25
N PHE A 83 -13.65 8.88 -7.99
CA PHE A 83 -14.18 8.85 -6.63
C PHE A 83 -13.80 7.55 -5.89
N ARG A 84 -14.02 6.40 -6.52
CA ARG A 84 -13.66 5.08 -5.97
C ARG A 84 -12.17 4.94 -5.70
N LEU A 85 -11.31 5.39 -6.62
CA LEU A 85 -9.86 5.36 -6.46
C LEU A 85 -9.43 6.21 -5.27
N ASN A 86 -9.95 7.43 -5.16
CA ASN A 86 -9.63 8.33 -4.05
C ASN A 86 -10.09 7.76 -2.70
N TRP A 87 -11.30 7.21 -2.65
CA TRP A 87 -11.82 6.54 -1.46
C TRP A 87 -10.96 5.34 -1.05
N ASN A 88 -10.64 4.45 -1.99
CA ASN A 88 -9.83 3.27 -1.74
C ASN A 88 -8.42 3.65 -1.25
N ALA A 89 -7.78 4.63 -1.88
CA ALA A 89 -6.48 5.13 -1.45
C ALA A 89 -6.54 5.72 -0.02
N THR A 90 -7.57 6.51 0.26
CA THR A 90 -7.81 7.08 1.60
C THR A 90 -7.97 5.97 2.64
N MET A 91 -8.81 4.98 2.35
CA MET A 91 -9.05 3.84 3.26
C MET A 91 -7.81 2.99 3.48
N ILE A 92 -7.04 2.67 2.43
CA ILE A 92 -5.78 1.94 2.56
C ILE A 92 -4.79 2.73 3.41
N SER A 93 -4.69 4.04 3.20
CA SER A 93 -3.79 4.90 3.99
C SER A 93 -4.19 4.93 5.47
N ALA A 94 -5.48 5.03 5.75
CA ALA A 94 -6.01 4.99 7.12
C ALA A 94 -5.76 3.64 7.78
N TYR A 95 -5.97 2.55 7.04
CA TYR A 95 -5.70 1.19 7.52
C TYR A 95 -4.21 0.97 7.79
N ALA A 96 -3.33 1.41 6.88
CA ALA A 96 -1.88 1.32 7.05
C ALA A 96 -1.41 2.11 8.28
N LYS A 97 -1.93 3.33 8.47
CA LYS A 97 -1.68 4.14 9.67
C LYS A 97 -2.14 3.42 10.94
N GLN A 98 -3.36 2.89 10.94
CA GLN A 98 -3.89 2.15 12.09
C GLN A 98 -3.03 0.93 12.43
N GLN A 99 -2.56 0.20 11.42
CA GLN A 99 -1.70 -0.96 11.62
C GLN A 99 -0.34 -0.55 12.17
N ALA A 100 0.25 0.54 11.67
CA ALA A 100 1.49 1.10 12.19
C ALA A 100 1.35 1.55 13.66
N GLU A 101 0.24 2.21 14.02
CA GLU A 101 -0.05 2.60 15.40
C GLU A 101 -0.19 1.39 16.33
N LYS A 102 -0.90 0.34 15.89
CA LYS A 102 -1.01 -0.92 16.64
C LYS A 102 0.36 -1.57 16.86
N THR A 103 1.18 -1.66 15.83
CA THR A 103 2.53 -2.21 15.92
C THR A 103 3.42 -1.35 16.82
N TYR A 104 3.35 -0.03 16.70
CA TYR A 104 4.08 0.87 17.59
C TYR A 104 3.69 0.65 19.06
N ALA A 105 2.38 0.63 19.37
CA ALA A 105 1.90 0.43 20.73
C ALA A 105 2.27 -0.94 21.31
N LYS A 106 2.23 -1.99 20.47
CA LYS A 106 2.48 -3.38 20.89
C LYS A 106 3.97 -3.71 21.01
N ASP A 107 4.79 -3.26 20.06
CA ASP A 107 6.15 -3.78 19.90
C ASP A 107 7.22 -2.71 20.18
N VAL A 108 6.97 -1.44 19.83
CA VAL A 108 7.98 -0.37 19.93
C VAL A 108 7.90 0.34 21.28
N LYS A 109 6.70 0.73 21.70
CA LYS A 109 6.45 1.41 22.97
C LYS A 109 6.98 0.65 24.19
N PRO A 110 6.74 -0.67 24.37
CA PRO A 110 7.28 -1.38 25.52
C PRO A 110 8.82 -1.48 25.49
N LYS A 111 9.43 -1.68 24.31
CA LYS A 111 10.89 -1.71 24.19
C LYS A 111 11.53 -0.37 24.53
N LEU A 112 10.92 0.74 24.11
CA LEU A 112 11.38 2.07 24.48
C LEU A 112 11.27 2.33 25.99
N ALA A 113 10.19 1.84 26.63
CA ALA A 113 10.05 1.93 28.08
C ALA A 113 11.12 1.12 28.82
N GLU A 114 11.36 -0.12 28.40
CA GLU A 114 12.40 -0.98 28.96
C GLU A 114 13.81 -0.37 28.84
N VAL A 115 14.14 0.18 27.67
CA VAL A 115 15.42 0.87 27.43
C VAL A 115 15.55 2.10 28.35
N ARG A 116 14.49 2.90 28.48
CA ARG A 116 14.48 4.07 29.37
C ARG A 116 14.71 3.65 30.82
N ASP A 117 14.03 2.62 31.28
CA ASP A 117 14.13 2.14 32.67
C ASP A 117 15.53 1.60 32.96
N THR A 118 16.11 0.86 32.00
CA THR A 118 17.49 0.36 32.07
C THR A 118 18.50 1.51 32.19
N VAL A 119 18.40 2.52 31.33
CA VAL A 119 19.29 3.70 31.38
C VAL A 119 19.15 4.45 32.70
N THR A 120 17.92 4.59 33.19
CA THR A 120 17.65 5.26 34.47
C THR A 120 18.25 4.50 35.64
N ALA A 121 18.17 3.17 35.63
CA ALA A 121 18.77 2.32 36.65
C ALA A 121 20.31 2.42 36.65
N GLN A 122 20.93 2.35 35.46
CA GLN A 122 22.38 2.49 35.31
C GLN A 122 22.89 3.87 35.77
N LEU A 123 22.17 4.95 35.45
CA LEU A 123 22.52 6.30 35.91
C LEU A 123 22.47 6.43 37.44
N ARG A 124 21.44 5.84 38.09
CA ARG A 124 21.35 5.81 39.55
C ARG A 124 22.50 5.02 40.18
N GLU A 125 22.89 3.90 39.57
CA GLU A 125 24.02 3.10 40.03
C GLU A 125 25.34 3.86 39.95
N VAL A 126 25.60 4.56 38.84
CA VAL A 126 26.78 5.43 38.67
C VAL A 126 26.78 6.56 39.69
N GLN A 127 25.63 7.21 39.92
CA GLN A 127 25.50 8.27 40.91
C GLN A 127 25.78 7.77 42.34
N ALA A 128 25.24 6.61 42.70
CA ALA A 128 25.48 5.99 44.01
C ALA A 128 26.97 5.64 44.20
N LYS A 129 27.60 5.00 43.20
CA LYS A 129 29.04 4.68 43.22
C LYS A 129 29.91 5.93 43.33
N THR A 130 29.52 7.02 42.66
CA THR A 130 30.23 8.30 42.72
C THR A 130 30.12 8.96 44.09
N GLN A 131 28.94 8.90 44.72
CA GLN A 131 28.76 9.38 46.11
C GLN A 131 29.59 8.57 47.11
N GLU A 132 29.66 7.24 46.95
CA GLU A 132 30.46 6.37 47.80
C GLU A 132 31.99 6.61 47.63
N LEU A 133 32.45 6.85 46.40
CA LEU A 133 33.83 7.26 46.13
C LEU A 133 34.15 8.61 46.75
N ARG A 134 33.22 9.57 46.65
CA ARG A 134 33.40 10.91 47.23
C ARG A 134 33.44 10.86 48.75
N SER A 135 32.60 10.07 49.40
CA SER A 135 32.62 9.91 50.87
C SER A 135 33.89 9.23 51.35
N LYS A 136 34.44 8.26 50.60
CA LYS A 136 35.74 7.64 50.89
C LYS A 136 36.95 8.57 50.68
N LEU A 137 36.83 9.58 49.83
CA LEU A 137 37.89 10.57 49.56
C LEU A 137 37.84 11.80 50.48
N THR A 138 36.72 12.00 51.18
CA THR A 138 36.52 13.15 52.11
C THR A 138 36.52 12.75 53.59
N ALA A 139 36.64 11.45 53.89
CA ALA A 139 36.98 10.90 55.20
C ALA A 139 38.50 10.70 55.31
#